data_AF-A0A8J5I068-F1
#
_entry.id   AF-A0A8J5I068-F1
#
_cell.length_a   1.000
_cell.length_b   1.000
_cell.length_c   1.000
_cell.angle_alpha   90.00
_cell.angle_beta   90.00
_cell.angle_gamma   90.00
#
_symmetry.space_group_name_H-M   'P 1'
#
loop_
_entity.id
_entity.type
_entity.pdbx_description
1 polymer ?
#
loop_
_entity_poly.entity_id
_entity_poly.type
_entity_poly.pdbx_seq_one_letter_code
_entity_poly.pdbx_strand_id
1 'polypeptide(L)'
;MELKELELALDDDQKEIEGYSYELDECHDRVRDINEFVRAIQTGEAPAIPNAASVLADMVEEREEEENAIKKYEEARGWHEQQFQKLQGQCTILEKERVRLHKTCIEICSIFWRCDVFEVIRARLAKLNSKSE
;
A
#
# COMPACT_ATOMS: atom_id res chain seq x y z
N MET A 1 -12.36 4.91 -11.18
CA MET A 1 -11.81 4.95 -9.83
C MET A 1 -11.42 6.39 -9.57
N GLU A 2 -11.93 6.98 -8.50
CA GLU A 2 -11.61 8.35 -8.13
C GLU A 2 -10.21 8.41 -7.49
N LEU A 3 -9.52 9.55 -7.60
CA LEU A 3 -8.19 9.75 -7.01
C LEU A 3 -8.16 9.34 -5.52
N LYS A 4 -9.21 9.72 -4.79
CA LYS A 4 -9.37 9.42 -3.38
C LYS A 4 -9.49 7.92 -3.08
N GLU A 5 -10.12 7.15 -3.97
CA GLU A 5 -10.23 5.70 -3.83
C GLU A 5 -8.85 5.03 -4.00
N LEU A 6 -8.04 5.55 -4.91
CA LEU A 6 -6.67 5.06 -5.12
C LEU A 6 -5.74 5.45 -3.96
N GLU A 7 -5.88 6.66 -3.42
CA GLU A 7 -5.14 7.09 -2.22
C GLU A 7 -5.48 6.23 -1.00
N LEU A 8 -6.74 5.84 -0.83
CA LEU A 8 -7.16 4.93 0.24
C LEU A 8 -6.54 3.54 0.04
N ALA A 9 -6.60 3.00 -1.17
CA ALA A 9 -6.00 1.70 -1.48
C ALA A 9 -4.47 1.68 -1.29
N LEU A 10 -3.79 2.81 -1.56
CA LEU A 10 -2.36 2.96 -1.27
C LEU A 10 -2.06 2.91 0.22
N ASP A 11 -2.87 3.57 1.04
CA ASP A 11 -2.72 3.55 2.50
C ASP A 11 -2.96 2.14 3.06
N ASP A 12 -3.94 1.42 2.52
CA ASP A 12 -4.22 0.03 2.88
C ASP A 12 -3.02 -0.89 2.52
N ASP A 13 -2.51 -0.84 1.29
CA ASP A 13 -1.35 -1.65 0.87
C ASP A 13 -0.09 -1.31 1.69
N GLN A 14 0.13 -0.03 2.01
CA GLN A 14 1.26 0.41 2.86
C GLN A 14 1.17 -0.21 4.26
N LYS A 15 -0.02 -0.23 4.87
CA LYS A 15 -0.24 -0.85 6.18
C LYS A 15 -0.01 -2.35 6.15
N GLU A 16 -0.45 -3.03 5.10
CA GLU A 16 -0.19 -4.47 4.93
C GLU A 16 1.32 -4.74 4.81
N ILE A 17 2.07 -3.93 4.03
CA ILE A 17 3.52 -4.06 3.90
C ILE A 17 4.23 -3.87 5.26
N GLU A 18 3.80 -2.88 6.04
CA GLU A 18 4.33 -2.63 7.39
C GLU A 18 4.00 -3.79 8.35
N GLY A 19 2.77 -4.30 8.29
CA GLY A 19 2.33 -5.46 9.06
C GLY A 19 3.15 -6.71 8.74
N TYR A 20 3.31 -7.07 7.47
CA TYR A 20 4.14 -8.22 7.09
C TYR A 20 5.62 -8.02 7.41
N SER A 21 6.13 -6.79 7.38
CA SER A 21 7.52 -6.51 7.80
C SER A 21 7.71 -6.78 9.29
N TYR A 22 6.74 -6.38 10.12
CA TYR A 22 6.74 -6.68 11.55
C TYR A 22 6.71 -8.19 11.81
N GLU A 23 5.80 -8.92 11.16
CA GLU A 23 5.70 -10.39 11.32
C GLU A 23 6.98 -11.11 10.87
N LEU A 24 7.63 -10.63 9.81
CA LEU A 24 8.92 -11.16 9.35
C LEU A 24 10.03 -10.96 10.38
N ASP A 25 10.12 -9.77 10.97
CA ASP A 25 11.10 -9.48 12.01
C ASP A 25 10.87 -10.39 13.23
N GLU A 26 9.61 -10.59 13.65
CA GLU A 26 9.29 -11.53 14.73
C GLU A 26 9.66 -12.97 14.40
N CYS A 27 9.35 -13.46 13.18
CA CYS A 27 9.74 -14.80 12.75
C CYS A 27 11.27 -14.98 12.78
N HIS A 28 12.03 -13.99 12.30
CA HIS A 28 13.48 -14.04 12.32
C HIS A 28 14.05 -14.06 13.74
N ASP A 29 13.43 -13.32 14.66
CA ASP A 29 13.77 -13.35 16.08
C ASP A 29 13.49 -14.74 16.67
N ARG A 30 12.32 -15.34 16.42
CA ARG A 30 11.99 -16.70 16.89
C ARG A 30 12.95 -17.75 16.34
N VAL A 31 13.29 -17.70 15.04
CA VAL A 31 14.30 -18.59 14.45
C VAL A 31 15.66 -18.43 15.12
N ARG A 32 16.08 -17.20 15.43
CA ARG A 32 17.33 -16.94 16.15
C ARG A 32 17.30 -17.54 17.56
N ASP A 33 16.21 -17.37 18.28
CA ASP A 33 16.03 -17.89 19.64
C ASP A 33 16.04 -19.43 19.65
N ILE A 34 15.36 -20.07 18.69
CA ILE A 34 15.41 -21.53 18.50
C ILE A 34 16.84 -22.00 18.24
N ASN A 35 17.57 -21.34 17.33
CA ASN A 35 18.96 -21.71 17.03
C ASN A 35 19.88 -21.54 18.25
N GLU A 36 19.69 -20.49 19.06
CA GLU A 36 20.44 -20.28 20.29
C GLU A 36 20.12 -21.35 21.34
N PHE A 37 18.85 -21.69 21.50
CA PHE A 37 18.41 -22.73 22.42
C PHE A 37 18.95 -24.11 22.02
N VAL A 38 18.85 -24.49 20.75
CA VAL A 38 19.42 -25.73 20.21
C VAL A 38 20.94 -25.78 20.44
N ARG A 39 21.64 -24.67 20.20
CA ARG A 39 23.07 -24.55 20.47
C ARG A 39 23.37 -24.80 21.95
N ALA A 40 22.64 -24.15 22.87
CA ALA A 40 22.85 -24.28 24.31
C ALA A 40 22.64 -25.73 24.81
N ILE A 41 21.67 -26.46 24.25
CA ILE A 41 21.48 -27.89 24.54
C ILE A 41 22.69 -28.70 24.08
N GLN A 42 23.16 -28.46 22.85
CA GLN A 42 24.26 -29.22 22.25
C GLN A 42 25.62 -28.97 22.93
N THR A 43 25.85 -27.75 23.42
CA THR A 43 27.09 -27.37 24.14
C THR A 43 27.05 -27.72 25.63
N GLY A 44 25.90 -28.16 26.15
CA GLY A 44 25.71 -28.43 27.58
C GLY A 44 25.67 -27.16 28.43
N GLU A 45 25.46 -26.00 27.81
CA GLU A 45 25.23 -24.71 28.49
C GLU A 45 23.81 -24.61 29.05
N ALA A 46 22.87 -25.37 28.47
CA ALA A 46 21.51 -25.48 28.98
C ALA A 46 21.44 -26.35 30.26
N PRO A 47 20.46 -26.08 31.16
CA PRO A 47 20.16 -26.98 32.28
C PRO A 47 19.94 -28.42 31.81
N ALA A 48 20.10 -29.40 32.70
CA ALA A 48 19.86 -30.81 32.36
C ALA A 48 18.38 -31.01 31.96
N ILE A 49 18.13 -31.08 30.64
CA ILE A 49 16.81 -31.34 30.07
C ILE A 49 16.59 -32.86 30.01
N PRO A 50 15.56 -33.39 30.71
CA PRO A 50 15.15 -34.77 30.52
C PRO A 50 14.71 -34.95 29.06
N ASN A 51 15.25 -35.96 28.38
CA ASN A 51 14.92 -36.28 26.99
C ASN A 51 15.28 -35.17 25.96
N ALA A 52 16.50 -34.64 26.04
CA ALA A 52 17.02 -33.63 25.10
C ALA A 52 16.84 -33.99 23.61
N ALA A 53 16.86 -35.27 23.25
CA ALA A 53 16.64 -35.71 21.88
C ALA A 53 15.22 -35.38 21.36
N SER A 54 14.19 -35.51 22.20
CA SER A 54 12.82 -35.14 21.84
C SER A 54 12.70 -33.63 21.68
N VAL A 55 13.22 -32.87 22.65
CA VAL A 55 13.19 -31.40 22.60
C VAL A 55 13.91 -30.88 21.35
N LEU A 56 15.05 -31.46 20.98
CA LEU A 56 15.74 -31.09 19.75
C LEU A 56 14.94 -31.41 18.49
N ALA A 57 14.15 -32.48 18.48
CA ALA A 57 13.26 -32.79 17.36
C ALA A 57 12.12 -31.76 17.26
N ASP A 58 11.51 -31.41 18.40
CA ASP A 58 10.45 -30.39 18.48
C ASP A 58 10.96 -29.03 17.97
N MET A 59 12.18 -28.63 18.36
CA MET A 59 12.80 -27.39 17.88
C MET A 59 13.12 -27.37 16.38
N VAL A 60 13.40 -28.53 15.79
CA VAL A 60 13.59 -28.63 14.33
C VAL A 60 12.26 -28.40 13.61
N GLU A 61 11.17 -28.97 14.13
CA GLU A 61 9.81 -28.75 13.60
C GLU A 61 9.41 -27.28 13.73
N GLU A 62 9.53 -26.68 14.91
CA GLU A 62 9.22 -25.26 15.14
C GLU A 62 10.04 -24.35 14.20
N ARG A 63 11.32 -24.64 14.01
CA ARG A 63 12.18 -23.89 13.08
C ARG A 63 11.67 -23.98 11.63
N GLU A 64 11.25 -25.17 11.19
CA GLU A 64 10.70 -25.38 9.84
C GLU A 64 9.36 -24.64 9.67
N GLU A 65 8.52 -24.61 10.71
CA GLU A 65 7.26 -23.84 10.70
C GLU A 65 7.52 -22.33 10.54
N GLU A 66 8.48 -21.78 11.29
CA GLU A 66 8.85 -20.37 11.19
C GLU A 66 9.47 -20.03 9.81
N GLU A 67 10.33 -20.88 9.25
CA GLU A 67 10.87 -20.68 7.90
C GLU A 67 9.78 -20.72 6.83
N ASN A 68 8.79 -21.59 6.99
CA ASN A 68 7.62 -21.63 6.11
C ASN A 68 6.74 -20.39 6.27
N ALA A 69 6.62 -19.84 7.48
CA ALA A 69 5.90 -18.59 7.73
C ALA A 69 6.61 -17.40 7.07
N ILE A 70 7.94 -17.28 7.25
CA ILE A 70 8.78 -16.27 6.60
C ILE A 70 8.52 -16.25 5.10
N LYS A 71 8.61 -17.40 4.44
CA LYS A 71 8.39 -17.49 3.00
C LYS A 71 7.02 -16.96 2.57
N LYS A 72 5.95 -17.30 3.31
CA LYS A 72 4.60 -16.82 3.01
C LYS A 72 4.47 -15.31 3.21
N TYR A 73 5.06 -14.77 4.27
CA TYR A 73 5.04 -13.33 4.53
C TYR A 73 5.86 -12.55 3.51
N GLU A 74 7.02 -13.07 3.06
CA GLU A 74 7.79 -12.47 1.97
C GLU A 74 7.02 -12.44 0.65
N GLU A 75 6.34 -13.54 0.31
CA GLU A 75 5.49 -13.62 -0.88
C GLU A 75 4.32 -12.62 -0.82
N ALA A 76 3.61 -12.57 0.32
CA ALA A 76 2.51 -11.64 0.53
C ALA A 76 2.98 -10.17 0.49
N ARG A 77 4.04 -9.84 1.23
CA ARG A 77 4.63 -8.49 1.22
C ARG A 77 5.07 -8.08 -0.18
N GLY A 78 5.71 -8.99 -0.92
CA GLY A 78 6.13 -8.75 -2.29
C GLY A 78 4.95 -8.47 -3.24
N TRP A 79 3.80 -9.12 -3.03
CA TRP A 79 2.59 -8.83 -3.79
C TRP A 79 2.04 -7.43 -3.50
N HIS A 80 1.93 -7.05 -2.21
CA HIS A 80 1.47 -5.72 -1.81
C HIS A 80 2.41 -4.60 -2.29
N GLU A 81 3.73 -4.80 -2.21
CA GLU A 81 4.72 -3.85 -2.72
C GLU A 81 4.54 -3.58 -4.23
N GLN A 82 4.27 -4.64 -5.02
CA GLN A 82 3.99 -4.49 -6.44
C GLN A 82 2.67 -3.75 -6.71
N GLN A 83 1.61 -4.02 -5.93
CA GLN A 83 0.36 -3.28 -6.06
C GLN A 83 0.53 -1.82 -5.66
N PHE A 84 1.21 -1.55 -4.56
CA PHE A 84 1.51 -0.21 -4.08
C PHE A 84 2.21 0.63 -5.17
N GLN A 85 3.29 0.10 -5.76
CA GLN A 85 4.02 0.80 -6.83
C GLN A 85 3.12 1.09 -8.05
N LYS A 86 2.26 0.15 -8.41
CA LYS A 86 1.32 0.31 -9.52
C LYS A 86 0.28 1.39 -9.22
N LEU A 87 -0.34 1.36 -8.03
CA LEU A 87 -1.33 2.35 -7.60
C LEU A 87 -0.71 3.73 -7.48
N GLN A 88 0.52 3.83 -6.97
CA GLN A 88 1.26 5.08 -6.87
C GLN A 88 1.50 5.68 -8.26
N GLY A 89 1.88 4.85 -9.23
CA GLY A 89 1.95 5.24 -10.63
C GLY A 89 0.63 5.79 -11.17
N GLN A 90 -0.50 5.15 -10.87
CA GLN A 90 -1.82 5.61 -11.30
C GLN A 90 -2.21 6.95 -10.66
N CYS A 91 -1.97 7.12 -9.36
CA CYS A 91 -2.21 8.39 -8.67
C CYS A 91 -1.43 9.53 -9.34
N THR A 92 -0.12 9.37 -9.54
CA THR A 92 0.70 10.43 -10.15
C THR A 92 0.27 10.80 -11.57
N ILE A 93 -0.28 9.86 -12.33
CA ILE A 93 -0.83 10.12 -13.67
C ILE A 93 -2.12 10.95 -13.54
N LEU A 94 -3.06 10.52 -12.69
CA LEU A 94 -4.33 11.21 -12.52
C LEU A 94 -4.16 12.62 -11.93
N GLU A 95 -3.20 12.82 -11.03
CA GLU A 95 -2.86 14.17 -10.53
C GLU A 95 -2.40 15.09 -11.67
N LYS A 96 -1.52 14.60 -12.55
CA LYS A 96 -1.05 15.37 -13.71
C LYS A 96 -2.19 15.70 -14.67
N GLU A 97 -3.09 14.75 -14.91
CA GLU A 97 -4.26 14.96 -15.75
C GLU A 97 -5.21 15.97 -15.15
N ARG A 98 -5.46 15.91 -13.82
CA ARG A 98 -6.28 16.88 -13.11
C ARG A 98 -5.72 18.30 -13.21
N VAL A 99 -4.42 18.48 -13.02
CA VAL A 99 -3.75 19.79 -13.17
C VAL A 99 -3.85 20.29 -14.60
N ARG A 100 -3.61 19.42 -15.59
CA ARG A 100 -3.73 19.77 -17.01
C ARG A 100 -5.17 20.20 -17.35
N LEU A 101 -6.16 19.44 -16.91
CA LEU A 101 -7.57 19.75 -17.13
C LEU A 101 -7.93 21.10 -16.52
N HIS A 102 -7.53 21.35 -15.28
CA HIS A 102 -7.78 22.62 -14.59
C HIS A 102 -7.17 23.81 -15.34
N LYS A 103 -5.92 23.68 -15.81
CA LYS A 103 -5.26 24.69 -16.64
C LYS A 103 -6.03 24.97 -17.93
N THR A 104 -6.42 23.92 -18.66
CA THR A 104 -7.20 24.05 -19.89
C THR A 104 -8.54 24.74 -19.63
N CYS A 105 -9.23 24.42 -18.53
CA CYS A 105 -10.47 25.10 -18.14
C CYS A 105 -10.25 26.60 -17.93
N ILE A 106 -9.19 27.01 -17.23
CA ILE A 106 -8.85 28.42 -17.03
C ILE A 106 -8.57 29.12 -18.36
N GLU A 107 -7.83 28.47 -19.26
CA GLU A 107 -7.52 29.01 -20.58
C GLU A 107 -8.79 29.24 -21.41
N ILE A 108 -9.68 28.25 -21.47
CA ILE A 108 -10.98 28.37 -22.15
C ILE A 108 -11.82 29.50 -21.56
N CYS A 109 -11.97 29.53 -20.23
CA CYS A 109 -12.71 30.60 -19.55
C CYS A 109 -12.11 31.98 -19.84
N SER A 110 -10.79 32.09 -19.88
CA SER A 110 -10.09 33.34 -20.21
C SER A 110 -10.36 33.79 -21.65
N ILE A 111 -10.40 32.85 -22.61
CA ILE A 111 -10.75 33.14 -24.01
C ILE A 111 -12.20 33.62 -24.10
N PHE A 112 -13.13 32.92 -23.46
CA PHE A 112 -14.55 33.30 -23.47
C PHE A 112 -14.78 34.67 -22.85
N TRP A 113 -14.03 35.01 -21.80
CA TRP A 113 -14.04 36.34 -21.20
C TRP A 113 -13.54 37.41 -22.17
N ARG A 114 -12.37 37.19 -22.81
CA ARG A 114 -11.77 38.16 -23.75
C ARG A 114 -12.59 38.38 -25.03
N CYS A 115 -13.37 37.39 -25.43
CA CYS A 115 -14.19 37.44 -26.64
C CYS A 115 -15.65 37.86 -26.35
N ASP A 116 -15.95 38.38 -25.15
CA ASP A 116 -17.30 38.79 -24.72
C ASP A 116 -18.38 37.70 -24.90
N VAL A 117 -17.97 36.43 -24.97
CA VAL A 117 -18.88 35.29 -25.20
C VAL A 117 -19.90 35.21 -24.07
N PHE A 118 -19.46 35.46 -22.82
CA PHE A 118 -20.34 35.47 -21.66
C PHE A 118 -21.37 36.60 -21.70
N GLU A 119 -21.05 37.77 -22.25
CA GLU A 119 -21.99 38.88 -22.43
C GLU A 119 -23.03 38.54 -23.51
N VAL A 120 -22.60 37.95 -24.62
CA VAL A 120 -23.50 37.48 -25.68
C VAL A 120 -24.45 36.39 -25.15
N ILE A 121 -23.95 35.44 -24.36
CA ILE A 121 -24.78 34.41 -23.74
C ILE A 121 -25.78 35.03 -22.76
N ARG A 122 -25.35 35.95 -21.89
CA ARG A 122 -26.25 36.67 -20.96
C ARG A 122 -27.35 37.42 -21.70
N ALA A 123 -27.02 38.16 -22.77
CA ALA A 123 -27.98 38.88 -23.58
C ALA A 123 -28.99 37.95 -24.28
N ARG A 124 -28.55 36.78 -24.75
CA ARG A 124 -29.43 35.76 -25.36
C ARG A 124 -30.36 35.11 -24.33
N LEU A 125 -29.86 34.77 -23.15
CA LEU A 125 -30.65 34.20 -22.07
C LEU A 125 -31.74 35.17 -21.59
N ALA A 126 -31.40 36.46 -21.43
CA ALA A 126 -32.37 37.49 -21.08
C ALA A 126 -33.51 37.60 -22.10
N LYS A 127 -33.18 37.54 -23.40
CA LYS A 127 -34.17 37.54 -24.50
C LYS A 127 -35.05 36.28 -24.57
N LEU A 128 -34.55 35.14 -24.09
CA LEU A 128 -35.32 33.90 -24.04
C LEU A 128 -36.30 33.93 -22.87
N ASN A 129 -35.84 34.37 -21.69
CA ASN A 129 -36.68 34.47 -20.50
C ASN A 129 -37.78 35.53 -20.66
N SER A 130 -37.50 36.64 -21.36
CA SER A 130 -38.52 37.66 -21.66
C SER A 130 -39.55 37.23 -22.73
N LYS A 131 -39.40 36.05 -23.33
CA LYS A 131 -40.33 35.48 -24.32
C LYS A 131 -41.15 34.31 -23.76
N SER A 132 -40.85 33.85 -22.55
CA SER A 132 -41.62 32.80 -21.86
C SER A 132 -42.62 33.35 -20.82
N GLU A 133 -42.70 34.68 -20.68
CA GLU A 133 -43.82 35.41 -20.06
C GLU A 133 -44.77 35.89 -21.16
#